data_AF-A0A968SNH7-F1
#
_entry.id   AF-A0A968SNH7-F1
#
_cell.length_a   1.000
_cell.length_b   1.000
_cell.length_c   1.000
_cell.angle_alpha   90.00
_cell.angle_beta   90.00
_cell.angle_gamma   90.00
#
_symmetry.space_group_name_H-M   'P 1'
#
loop_
_entity.id
_entity.type
_entity.pdbx_description
1 polymer ?
#
loop_
_entity_poly.entity_id
_entity_poly.type
_entity_poly.pdbx_seq_one_letter_code
_entity_poly.pdbx_strand_id
1 'polypeptide(L)'
;MIKRRRFLPALALSLSLLINACGGTSPTTSSNTPTTASPGVSGAEKKKVGIILDRSENDKSFNEYSLKGAREAAQAAGLDFSYVVATSTSDIEKNIETQVNEGAGLVITVGFVMADATAAMAKKYPDVKFAIVDVSYPPGADGVDPYTKDLKNVTSLIFAEDQVAFLAGALAACVSEKRKIAVVAGMEIPPVPRGLSMA
;
A
#
# COMPACT_ATOMS: atom_id res chain seq x y z
N MET A 1 -37.04 30.90 36.32
CA MET A 1 -37.85 31.96 35.67
C MET A 1 -37.07 32.40 34.43
N ILE A 2 -37.50 32.34 33.16
CA ILE A 2 -38.80 32.36 32.51
C ILE A 2 -38.74 31.56 31.18
N LYS A 3 -39.74 30.67 31.03
CA LYS A 3 -40.45 30.09 29.87
C LYS A 3 -39.77 29.78 28.52
N ARG A 4 -39.79 28.46 28.25
CA ARG A 4 -39.86 27.76 26.96
C ARG A 4 -40.87 28.37 25.97
N ARG A 5 -40.58 28.26 24.67
CA ARG A 5 -41.58 27.87 23.65
C ARG A 5 -40.93 27.22 22.43
N ARG A 6 -41.31 25.95 22.22
CA ARG A 6 -41.10 25.11 21.03
C ARG A 6 -42.02 25.58 19.91
N PHE A 7 -41.59 25.49 18.65
CA PHE A 7 -42.47 25.15 17.52
C PHE A 7 -41.66 24.44 16.42
N LEU A 8 -42.00 23.16 16.22
CA LEU A 8 -41.65 22.33 15.07
C LEU A 8 -42.93 22.17 14.24
N PRO A 9 -42.84 22.07 12.90
CA PRO A 9 -43.18 20.79 12.27
C PRO A 9 -42.17 20.47 11.13
N ALA A 10 -41.54 19.29 11.06
CA ALA A 10 -42.10 18.02 10.57
C ALA A 10 -42.81 18.16 9.20
N LEU A 11 -42.05 18.01 8.11
CA LEU A 11 -42.60 17.69 6.78
C LEU A 11 -42.01 16.35 6.33
N ALA A 12 -42.80 15.30 6.51
CA ALA A 12 -42.57 13.99 5.93
C ALA A 12 -43.19 13.98 4.52
N LEU A 13 -42.43 13.53 3.52
CA LEU A 13 -42.98 13.15 2.23
C LEU A 13 -42.39 11.81 1.79
N SER A 14 -43.18 10.77 1.99
CA SER A 14 -43.02 9.43 1.42
C SER A 14 -43.49 9.41 -0.03
N LEU A 15 -42.73 8.80 -0.95
CA LEU A 15 -43.28 8.30 -2.22
C LEU A 15 -42.59 7.00 -2.63
N SER A 16 -43.43 6.06 -3.07
CA SER A 16 -43.22 4.62 -3.10
C SER A 16 -42.61 4.05 -4.39
N LEU A 17 -42.03 2.85 -4.26
CA LEU A 17 -41.95 1.69 -5.17
C LEU A 17 -41.96 1.88 -6.70
N LEU A 18 -40.94 1.29 -7.35
CA LEU A 18 -41.13 0.47 -8.54
C LEU A 18 -40.32 -0.84 -8.43
N ILE A 19 -41.07 -1.94 -8.51
CA ILE A 19 -40.62 -3.32 -8.69
C ILE A 19 -40.30 -3.51 -10.18
N ASN A 20 -39.17 -4.16 -10.50
CA ASN A 20 -39.07 -4.90 -11.75
C ASN A 20 -38.58 -6.32 -11.47
N ALA A 21 -39.40 -7.26 -11.90
CA ALA A 21 -39.29 -8.70 -11.71
C ALA A 21 -38.68 -9.37 -12.96
N CYS A 22 -38.62 -10.71 -12.90
CA CYS A 22 -38.12 -11.70 -13.87
C CYS A 22 -36.61 -11.98 -13.77
N GLY A 23 -36.11 -13.15 -13.36
CA GLY A 23 -36.74 -14.48 -13.29
C GLY A 23 -36.67 -15.19 -14.64
N GLY A 24 -35.66 -16.07 -14.82
CA GLY A 24 -35.50 -16.94 -15.98
C GLY A 24 -34.41 -18.00 -15.76
N THR A 25 -34.82 -19.27 -15.69
CA THR A 25 -34.02 -20.47 -15.40
C THR A 25 -33.61 -21.20 -16.69
N SER A 26 -32.31 -21.57 -16.76
CA SER A 26 -31.60 -22.69 -17.44
C SER A 26 -31.84 -23.03 -18.94
N PRO A 27 -30.80 -23.51 -19.66
CA PRO A 27 -30.46 -24.93 -19.61
C PRO A 27 -28.96 -25.27 -19.52
N THR A 28 -28.71 -26.40 -18.88
CA THR A 28 -27.51 -27.24 -18.96
C THR A 28 -27.18 -27.56 -20.42
N THR A 29 -25.91 -27.43 -20.83
CA THR A 29 -25.39 -28.14 -22.01
C THR A 29 -23.97 -28.58 -21.73
N SER A 30 -23.83 -29.88 -21.48
CA SER A 30 -22.56 -30.59 -21.47
C SER A 30 -22.02 -30.67 -22.89
N SER A 31 -20.81 -30.17 -23.13
CA SER A 31 -20.03 -30.49 -24.32
C SER A 31 -18.61 -30.84 -23.93
N ASN A 32 -18.35 -32.15 -23.78
CA ASN A 32 -17.01 -32.73 -23.75
C ASN A 32 -16.37 -32.57 -25.14
N THR A 33 -15.25 -31.86 -25.22
CA THR A 33 -14.20 -32.17 -26.21
C THR A 33 -12.85 -31.79 -25.59
N PRO A 34 -11.85 -32.69 -25.59
CA PRO A 34 -10.55 -32.45 -24.97
C PRO A 34 -9.70 -31.57 -25.88
N THR A 35 -8.81 -30.73 -25.34
CA THR A 35 -7.35 -30.67 -25.65
C THR A 35 -6.68 -29.50 -24.86
N THR A 36 -5.47 -29.79 -24.39
CA THR A 36 -4.37 -28.89 -23.97
C THR A 36 -4.43 -28.30 -22.56
N ALA A 37 -3.76 -29.01 -21.65
CA ALA A 37 -3.38 -28.54 -20.33
C ALA A 37 -2.42 -27.35 -20.43
N SER A 38 -2.93 -26.16 -20.10
CA SER A 38 -2.14 -25.08 -19.50
C SER A 38 -2.08 -25.34 -17.99
N PRO A 39 -1.00 -25.02 -17.25
CA PRO A 39 -1.04 -25.05 -15.79
C PRO A 39 -1.94 -23.90 -15.32
N GLY A 40 -3.24 -24.13 -15.35
CA GLY A 40 -4.24 -23.29 -14.74
C GLY A 40 -4.07 -23.41 -13.24
N VAL A 41 -3.50 -22.38 -12.62
CA VAL A 41 -3.74 -22.14 -11.21
C VAL A 41 -5.24 -21.91 -11.07
N SER A 42 -5.91 -22.91 -10.49
CA SER A 42 -7.31 -22.87 -10.11
C SER A 42 -7.63 -21.52 -9.45
N GLY A 43 -8.77 -20.92 -9.82
CA GLY A 43 -9.26 -19.62 -9.36
C GLY A 43 -9.66 -19.58 -7.87
N ALA A 44 -8.78 -20.06 -6.99
CA ALA A 44 -8.83 -19.72 -5.59
C ALA A 44 -8.46 -18.24 -5.45
N GLU A 45 -9.35 -17.47 -4.82
CA GLU A 45 -9.07 -16.10 -4.43
C GLU A 45 -7.75 -16.07 -3.63
N LYS A 46 -6.76 -15.31 -4.10
CA LYS A 46 -5.46 -15.20 -3.42
C LYS A 46 -5.65 -14.39 -2.14
N LYS A 47 -5.79 -15.07 -1.01
CA LYS A 47 -6.11 -14.48 0.30
C LYS A 47 -4.90 -14.12 1.16
N LYS A 48 -3.70 -14.05 0.58
CA LYS A 48 -2.46 -13.79 1.33
C LYS A 48 -1.84 -12.44 0.99
N VAL A 49 -1.35 -11.75 2.00
CA VAL A 49 -0.54 -10.53 1.92
C VAL A 49 0.89 -10.85 2.34
N GLY A 50 1.87 -10.59 1.48
CA GLY A 50 3.29 -10.69 1.78
C GLY A 50 3.92 -9.31 1.92
N ILE A 51 4.75 -9.09 2.94
CA ILE A 51 5.55 -7.86 3.07
C ILE A 51 7.05 -8.14 3.07
N ILE A 52 7.82 -7.32 2.35
CA ILE A 52 9.29 -7.39 2.31
C ILE A 52 9.85 -6.13 2.96
N LEU A 53 10.66 -6.32 4.00
CA LEU A 53 11.38 -5.28 4.73
C LEU A 53 12.84 -5.21 4.27
N ASP A 54 13.48 -4.05 4.40
CA ASP A 54 14.85 -3.84 3.89
C ASP A 54 15.97 -4.22 4.87
N ARG A 55 15.72 -4.19 6.19
CA ARG A 55 16.79 -4.35 7.18
C ARG A 55 16.40 -5.06 8.47
N SER A 56 15.38 -4.59 9.17
CA SER A 56 15.01 -5.11 10.49
C SER A 56 13.52 -4.96 10.75
N GLU A 57 12.92 -5.95 11.38
CA GLU A 57 11.54 -5.89 11.85
C GLU A 57 11.34 -5.06 13.14
N ASN A 58 12.43 -4.80 13.88
CA ASN A 58 12.38 -4.20 15.23
C ASN A 58 13.23 -2.92 15.30
N ASP A 59 13.14 -2.07 14.27
CA ASP A 59 13.88 -0.81 14.18
C ASP A 59 13.24 0.34 14.99
N LYS A 60 12.16 0.06 15.74
CA LYS A 60 11.39 1.04 16.54
C LYS A 60 10.85 2.21 15.71
N SER A 61 10.75 2.03 14.40
CA SER A 61 10.48 3.09 13.45
C SER A 61 9.86 2.51 12.17
N PHE A 62 10.38 2.93 11.01
CA PHE A 62 9.82 2.74 9.68
C PHE A 62 9.42 1.30 9.35
N ASN A 63 10.31 0.32 9.53
CA ASN A 63 10.00 -1.07 9.21
C ASN A 63 9.04 -1.71 10.21
N GLU A 64 9.22 -1.44 11.51
CA GLU A 64 8.35 -1.96 12.57
C GLU A 64 6.91 -1.45 12.38
N TYR A 65 6.72 -0.16 12.06
CA TYR A 65 5.39 0.40 11.78
C TYR A 65 4.78 -0.12 10.49
N SER A 66 5.57 -0.27 9.43
CA SER A 66 5.10 -0.86 8.17
C SER A 66 4.63 -2.30 8.36
N LEU A 67 5.41 -3.11 9.08
CA LEU A 67 5.07 -4.49 9.42
C LEU A 67 3.81 -4.58 10.28
N LYS A 68 3.73 -3.76 11.34
CA LYS A 68 2.58 -3.72 12.24
C LYS A 68 1.30 -3.34 11.48
N GLY A 69 1.34 -2.26 10.70
CA GLY A 69 0.17 -1.78 9.95
C GLY A 69 -0.31 -2.80 8.92
N ALA A 70 0.59 -3.41 8.16
CA ALA A 70 0.23 -4.43 7.19
C ALA A 70 -0.37 -5.69 7.84
N ARG A 71 0.19 -6.14 8.98
CA ARG A 71 -0.31 -7.28 9.74
C ARG A 71 -1.72 -7.02 10.29
N GLU A 72 -1.93 -5.86 10.89
CA GLU A 72 -3.24 -5.46 11.44
C GLU A 72 -4.29 -5.32 10.33
N ALA A 73 -3.92 -4.76 9.17
CA ALA A 73 -4.81 -4.65 8.01
C ALA A 73 -5.18 -6.02 7.43
N ALA A 74 -4.21 -6.93 7.29
CA ALA A 74 -4.46 -8.30 6.82
C ALA A 74 -5.40 -9.04 7.78
N GLN A 75 -5.16 -8.94 9.09
CA GLN A 75 -6.01 -9.53 10.11
C GLN A 75 -7.44 -8.98 10.04
N ALA A 76 -7.61 -7.65 9.95
CA ALA A 76 -8.91 -7.02 9.85
C ALA A 76 -9.68 -7.42 8.57
N ALA A 77 -8.96 -7.72 7.49
CA ALA A 77 -9.53 -8.18 6.23
C ALA A 77 -9.76 -9.71 6.17
N GLY A 78 -9.34 -10.47 7.19
CA GLY A 78 -9.42 -11.94 7.18
C GLY A 78 -8.49 -12.59 6.15
N LEU A 79 -7.35 -11.95 5.88
CA LEU A 79 -6.32 -12.42 4.95
C LEU A 79 -5.16 -13.07 5.70
N ASP A 80 -4.56 -14.09 5.09
CA ASP A 80 -3.30 -14.66 5.55
C ASP A 80 -2.17 -13.63 5.41
N PHE A 81 -1.19 -13.72 6.30
CA PHE A 81 -0.09 -12.75 6.36
C PHE A 81 1.26 -13.44 6.48
N SER A 82 2.23 -12.97 5.71
CA SER A 82 3.63 -13.37 5.79
C SER A 82 4.53 -12.16 5.63
N TYR A 83 5.75 -12.27 6.15
CA TYR A 83 6.76 -11.25 5.96
C TYR A 83 8.14 -11.88 5.80
N VAL A 84 9.04 -11.12 5.19
CA VAL A 84 10.47 -11.46 5.08
C VAL A 84 11.28 -10.18 5.22
N VAL A 85 12.42 -10.29 5.90
CA VAL A 85 13.43 -9.24 5.95
C VAL A 85 14.50 -9.59 4.92
N ALA A 86 14.71 -8.72 3.94
CA ALA A 86 15.75 -8.92 2.94
C ALA A 86 17.14 -8.82 3.60
N THR A 87 17.99 -9.80 3.34
CA THR A 87 19.38 -9.83 3.82
C THR A 87 20.33 -9.03 2.94
N SER A 88 19.96 -8.82 1.68
CA SER A 88 20.69 -8.03 0.69
C SER A 88 19.74 -7.50 -0.37
N THR A 89 20.16 -6.47 -1.12
CA THR A 89 19.37 -5.93 -2.24
C THR A 89 19.19 -6.94 -3.37
N SER A 90 20.17 -7.84 -3.59
CA SER A 90 20.07 -8.92 -4.58
C SER A 90 19.01 -9.98 -4.24
N ASP A 91 18.59 -10.07 -2.98
CA ASP A 91 17.58 -11.04 -2.55
C ASP A 91 16.14 -10.54 -2.74
N ILE A 92 15.94 -9.24 -3.03
CA ILE A 92 14.60 -8.63 -3.03
C ILE A 92 13.67 -9.28 -4.06
N GLU A 93 14.11 -9.43 -5.31
CA GLU A 93 13.30 -10.06 -6.36
C GLU A 93 12.95 -11.51 -6.00
N LYS A 94 13.93 -12.27 -5.49
CA LYS A 94 13.71 -13.64 -5.03
C LYS A 94 12.71 -13.70 -3.88
N ASN A 95 12.80 -12.79 -2.92
CA ASN A 95 11.87 -12.71 -1.80
C ASN A 95 10.45 -12.39 -2.25
N ILE A 96 10.29 -11.46 -3.21
CA ILE A 96 9.00 -11.18 -3.84
C ILE A 96 8.47 -12.43 -4.56
N GLU A 97 9.31 -13.12 -5.33
CA GLU A 97 8.94 -14.34 -6.06
C GLU A 97 8.45 -15.44 -5.11
N THR A 98 9.13 -15.63 -3.98
CA THR A 98 8.69 -16.56 -2.94
C THR A 98 7.31 -16.20 -2.42
N GLN A 99 7.03 -14.92 -2.09
CA GLN A 99 5.69 -14.52 -1.62
C GLN A 99 4.61 -14.83 -2.65
N VAL A 100 4.88 -14.52 -3.93
CA VAL A 100 3.95 -14.80 -5.03
C VAL A 100 3.69 -16.31 -5.19
N ASN A 101 4.74 -17.12 -5.16
CA ASN A 101 4.66 -18.57 -5.30
C ASN A 101 3.95 -19.22 -4.11
N GLU A 102 4.05 -18.63 -2.93
CA GLU A 102 3.29 -19.04 -1.74
C GLU A 102 1.84 -18.50 -1.73
N GLY A 103 1.37 -17.93 -2.83
CA GLY A 103 -0.03 -17.55 -3.02
C GLY A 103 -0.37 -16.11 -2.60
N ALA A 104 0.60 -15.23 -2.38
CA ALA A 104 0.32 -13.82 -2.12
C ALA A 104 -0.44 -13.18 -3.31
N GLY A 105 -1.61 -12.59 -3.00
CA GLY A 105 -2.40 -11.78 -3.92
C GLY A 105 -1.99 -10.31 -3.88
N LEU A 106 -1.42 -9.88 -2.76
CA LEU A 106 -0.82 -8.57 -2.55
C LEU A 106 0.60 -8.74 -2.00
N VAL A 107 1.56 -8.07 -2.64
CA VAL A 107 2.94 -7.95 -2.15
C VAL A 107 3.24 -6.49 -1.82
N ILE A 108 3.70 -6.23 -0.60
CA ILE A 108 4.06 -4.90 -0.12
C ILE A 108 5.58 -4.85 0.03
N THR A 109 6.23 -3.87 -0.60
CA THR A 109 7.66 -3.61 -0.42
C THR A 109 7.87 -2.30 0.33
N VAL A 110 8.88 -2.28 1.20
CA VAL A 110 9.07 -1.17 2.15
C VAL A 110 10.40 -0.46 1.87
N GLY A 111 10.31 0.81 1.44
CA GLY A 111 11.45 1.70 1.29
C GLY A 111 12.02 1.80 -0.13
N PHE A 112 12.82 2.85 -0.32
CA PHE A 112 13.36 3.25 -1.63
C PHE A 112 14.21 2.20 -2.34
N VAL A 113 15.01 1.43 -1.59
CA VAL A 113 15.90 0.41 -2.14
C VAL A 113 15.16 -0.76 -2.82
N MET A 114 13.84 -0.86 -2.60
CA MET A 114 12.97 -1.89 -3.20
C MET A 114 12.45 -1.52 -4.58
N ALA A 115 12.69 -0.28 -5.04
CA ALA A 115 12.00 0.28 -6.20
C ALA A 115 12.24 -0.51 -7.50
N ASP A 116 13.49 -0.83 -7.83
CA ASP A 116 13.77 -1.54 -9.09
C ASP A 116 13.16 -2.95 -9.10
N ALA A 117 13.38 -3.70 -8.02
CA ALA A 117 12.88 -5.06 -7.86
C ALA A 117 11.34 -5.10 -7.87
N THR A 118 10.67 -4.15 -7.20
CA THR A 118 9.20 -4.09 -7.17
C THR A 118 8.65 -3.84 -8.57
N ALA A 119 9.23 -2.91 -9.33
CA ALA A 119 8.79 -2.61 -10.68
C ALA A 119 9.04 -3.80 -11.64
N ALA A 120 10.20 -4.46 -11.54
CA ALA A 120 10.52 -5.64 -12.33
C ALA A 120 9.52 -6.79 -12.06
N MET A 121 9.24 -7.05 -10.79
CA MET A 121 8.32 -8.12 -10.38
C MET A 121 6.86 -7.78 -10.68
N ALA A 122 6.45 -6.53 -10.57
CA ALA A 122 5.13 -6.09 -10.98
C ALA A 122 4.87 -6.33 -12.48
N LYS A 123 5.87 -6.13 -13.33
CA LYS A 123 5.80 -6.46 -14.77
C LYS A 123 5.76 -7.97 -15.00
N LYS A 124 6.52 -8.76 -14.21
CA LYS A 124 6.57 -10.23 -14.31
C LYS A 124 5.26 -10.89 -13.84
N TYR A 125 4.56 -10.29 -12.86
CA TYR A 125 3.33 -10.84 -12.27
C TYR A 125 2.15 -9.85 -12.38
N PRO A 126 1.57 -9.67 -13.57
CA PRO A 126 0.48 -8.70 -13.78
C PRO A 126 -0.80 -9.01 -12.97
N ASP A 127 -1.01 -10.27 -12.59
CA ASP A 127 -2.16 -10.72 -11.80
C ASP A 127 -1.97 -10.59 -10.28
N VAL A 128 -0.78 -10.18 -9.84
CA VAL A 128 -0.49 -9.89 -8.43
C VAL A 128 -0.56 -8.38 -8.24
N LYS A 129 -1.17 -7.95 -7.14
CA LYS A 129 -1.17 -6.55 -6.73
C LYS A 129 0.09 -6.25 -5.94
N PHE A 130 0.63 -5.06 -6.16
CA PHE A 130 1.80 -4.57 -5.45
C PHE A 130 1.47 -3.24 -4.78
N ALA A 131 2.06 -3.02 -3.62
CA ALA A 131 2.16 -1.69 -3.02
C ALA A 131 3.62 -1.44 -2.65
N ILE A 132 4.07 -0.19 -2.77
CA ILE A 132 5.41 0.22 -2.33
C ILE A 132 5.31 1.39 -1.37
N VAL A 133 5.98 1.28 -0.22
CA VAL A 133 6.03 2.32 0.81
C VAL A 133 7.22 3.24 0.55
N ASP A 134 6.98 4.55 0.64
CA ASP A 134 7.98 5.62 0.57
C ASP A 134 8.62 5.80 -0.83
N VAL A 135 7.92 5.35 -1.87
CA VAL A 135 8.33 5.45 -3.28
C VAL A 135 7.15 5.79 -4.17
N SER A 136 7.34 6.72 -5.10
CA SER A 136 6.40 6.99 -6.20
C SER A 136 6.85 6.29 -7.49
N TYR A 137 5.90 5.77 -8.26
CA TYR A 137 6.11 5.43 -9.66
C TYR A 137 5.30 6.36 -10.58
N PRO A 138 5.94 7.01 -11.56
CA PRO A 138 7.40 7.14 -11.65
C PRO A 138 7.95 8.01 -10.51
N PRO A 139 9.20 7.80 -10.06
CA PRO A 139 9.82 8.63 -9.03
C PRO A 139 10.04 10.05 -9.58
N GLY A 140 9.55 11.09 -8.89
CA GLY A 140 9.97 12.48 -9.13
C GLY A 140 11.21 12.85 -8.29
N ALA A 141 12.06 13.83 -8.60
CA ALA A 141 12.05 14.90 -9.61
C ALA A 141 13.44 15.15 -10.27
N ASP A 142 14.37 14.19 -10.22
CA ASP A 142 15.78 14.47 -10.56
C ASP A 142 16.34 13.67 -11.76
N GLY A 143 15.51 12.93 -12.51
CA GLY A 143 16.05 12.16 -13.63
C GLY A 143 15.02 11.34 -14.40
N VAL A 144 15.41 11.02 -15.64
CA VAL A 144 14.66 10.23 -16.63
C VAL A 144 14.10 8.96 -15.99
N ASP A 145 12.78 8.83 -16.10
CA ASP A 145 12.00 7.70 -15.63
C ASP A 145 12.43 6.37 -16.29
N PRO A 146 13.00 5.40 -15.55
CA PRO A 146 13.23 4.05 -16.07
C PRO A 146 11.96 3.18 -16.00
N TYR A 147 10.92 3.64 -15.28
CA TYR A 147 9.69 2.89 -15.11
C TYR A 147 8.68 3.31 -16.17
N THR A 148 7.94 2.34 -16.69
CA THR A 148 6.89 2.63 -17.66
C THR A 148 5.73 3.29 -16.93
N LYS A 149 5.07 4.28 -17.56
CA LYS A 149 3.77 4.85 -17.12
C LYS A 149 2.66 3.82 -16.87
N ASP A 150 2.91 2.54 -17.12
CA ASP A 150 1.94 1.45 -17.13
C ASP A 150 2.15 0.39 -16.02
N LEU A 151 2.72 0.74 -14.85
CA LEU A 151 2.66 -0.13 -13.66
C LEU A 151 1.24 -0.16 -13.05
N LYS A 152 0.28 -0.74 -13.79
CA LYS A 152 -1.16 -0.73 -13.45
C LYS A 152 -1.52 -1.55 -12.22
N ASN A 153 -0.62 -2.43 -11.78
CA ASN A 153 -0.79 -3.29 -10.62
C ASN A 153 0.04 -2.83 -9.41
N VAL A 154 0.63 -1.63 -9.44
CA VAL A 154 1.42 -1.08 -8.32
C VAL A 154 0.73 0.15 -7.75
N THR A 155 0.59 0.19 -6.42
CA THR A 155 0.13 1.37 -5.67
C THR A 155 1.30 1.97 -4.90
N SER A 156 1.62 3.24 -5.16
CA SER A 156 2.62 3.99 -4.40
C SER A 156 2.01 4.59 -3.14
N LEU A 157 2.65 4.34 -2.00
CA LEU A 157 2.29 4.89 -0.70
C LEU A 157 3.36 5.92 -0.30
N ILE A 158 3.12 7.18 -0.66
CA ILE A 158 4.01 8.31 -0.37
C ILE A 158 3.52 9.11 0.84
N PHE A 159 4.44 9.75 1.55
CA PHE A 159 4.10 10.65 2.65
C PHE A 159 4.48 12.09 2.30
N ALA A 160 3.95 13.02 3.09
CA ALA A 160 4.33 14.42 3.04
C ALA A 160 5.37 14.68 4.15
N GLU A 161 6.58 14.15 3.96
CA GLU A 161 7.63 14.20 4.99
C GLU A 161 8.05 15.64 5.31
N ASP A 162 7.91 16.54 4.35
CA ASP A 162 8.13 17.98 4.47
C ASP A 162 7.19 18.64 5.49
N GLN A 163 5.92 18.22 5.54
CA GLN A 163 4.93 18.79 6.46
C GLN A 163 5.25 18.46 7.93
N VAL A 164 5.60 17.21 8.22
CA VAL A 164 5.96 16.80 9.59
C VAL A 164 7.30 17.41 10.00
N ALA A 165 8.26 17.51 9.08
CA ALA A 165 9.55 18.09 9.37
C ALA A 165 9.47 19.61 9.60
N PHE A 166 8.63 20.33 8.87
CA PHE A 166 8.37 21.75 9.13
C PHE A 166 7.87 21.98 10.57
N LEU A 167 6.90 21.17 11.02
CA LEU A 167 6.38 21.26 12.39
C LEU A 167 7.45 20.91 13.43
N ALA A 168 8.27 19.89 13.17
CA ALA A 168 9.38 19.52 14.04
C ALA A 168 10.44 20.62 14.13
N GLY A 169 10.79 21.25 13.01
CA GLY A 169 11.71 22.39 12.94
C GLY A 169 11.18 23.62 13.69
N ALA A 170 9.89 23.95 13.51
CA ALA A 170 9.24 25.04 14.23
C ALA A 170 9.27 24.80 15.75
N LEU A 171 8.95 23.58 16.20
CA LEU A 171 9.04 23.21 17.61
C LEU A 171 10.49 23.30 18.13
N ALA A 172 11.45 22.78 17.38
CA ALA A 172 12.88 22.84 17.72
C ALA A 172 13.35 24.30 17.89
N ALA A 173 12.87 25.21 17.04
CA ALA A 173 13.14 26.64 17.16
C ALA A 173 12.51 27.26 18.42
N CYS A 174 11.30 26.84 18.80
CA CYS A 174 10.65 27.31 20.02
C CYS A 174 11.35 26.87 21.31
N VAL A 175 11.95 25.67 21.33
CA VAL A 175 12.61 25.13 22.53
C VAL A 175 14.11 25.42 22.61
N SER A 176 14.73 25.91 21.52
CA SER A 176 16.18 26.16 21.47
C SER A 176 16.56 27.44 22.20
N GLU A 177 17.33 27.32 23.28
CA GLU A 177 17.91 28.48 23.98
C GLU A 177 19.11 29.09 23.24
N LYS A 178 19.88 28.24 22.54
CA LYS A 178 21.15 28.62 21.90
C LYS A 178 21.01 29.02 20.43
N ARG A 179 19.78 28.99 19.89
CA ARG A 179 19.46 29.29 18.48
C ARG A 179 20.31 28.48 17.50
N LYS A 180 20.64 27.25 17.88
CA LYS A 180 21.35 26.27 17.05
C LYS A 180 20.54 24.98 17.07
N ILE A 181 20.24 24.46 15.89
CA ILE A 181 19.49 23.23 15.66
C ILE A 181 20.31 22.40 14.66
N ALA A 182 20.30 21.09 14.83
CA ALA A 182 20.95 20.15 13.93
C ALA A 182 19.99 19.00 13.65
N VAL A 183 20.07 18.46 12.43
CA VAL A 183 19.33 17.26 12.02
C VAL A 183 20.34 16.16 11.77
N VAL A 184 20.05 14.96 12.28
CA VAL A 184 20.81 13.75 11.98
C VAL A 184 19.92 12.88 11.09
N ALA A 185 20.37 12.63 9.86
CA ALA A 185 19.61 11.93 8.84
C ALA A 185 20.26 10.59 8.45
N GLY A 186 19.47 9.74 7.79
CA GLY A 186 19.92 8.45 7.26
C GLY A 186 20.60 8.57 5.89
N MET A 187 20.36 7.59 5.02
CA MET A 187 20.88 7.61 3.65
C MET A 187 20.26 8.76 2.83
N GLU A 188 21.05 9.35 1.94
CA GLU A 188 20.57 10.40 1.04
C GLU A 188 19.76 9.78 -0.11
N ILE A 189 18.47 9.53 0.16
CA ILE A 189 17.46 9.01 -0.77
C ILE A 189 16.27 9.97 -0.77
N PRO A 190 15.46 10.07 -1.83
CA PRO A 190 14.48 11.15 -2.02
C PRO A 190 13.57 11.51 -0.83
N PRO A 191 13.09 10.57 0.01
CA PRO A 191 12.32 10.90 1.22
C PRO A 191 13.07 11.74 2.25
N VAL A 192 14.40 11.57 2.35
CA VAL A 192 15.24 12.24 3.35
C VAL A 192 15.42 13.74 3.08
N PRO A 193 15.92 14.20 1.92
CA PRO A 193 16.02 15.63 1.64
C PRO A 193 14.64 16.28 1.55
N ARG A 194 13.58 15.55 1.18
CA ARG A 194 12.21 16.08 1.22
C ARG A 194 11.81 16.51 2.63
N GLY A 195 12.11 15.69 3.63
CA GLY A 195 11.95 16.06 5.04
C GLY A 195 12.92 17.16 5.49
N LEU A 196 14.14 17.24 4.97
CA LEU A 196 15.12 18.24 5.44
C LEU A 196 14.96 19.63 4.81
N SER A 197 14.35 19.77 3.62
CA SER A 197 14.34 21.06 2.91
C SER A 197 13.54 22.18 3.60
N MET A 198 12.77 21.85 4.65
CA MET A 198 11.91 22.76 5.41
C MET A 198 12.40 23.02 6.85
N ALA A 199 13.53 22.43 7.26
CA ALA A 199 14.10 22.54 8.61
C ALA A 199 15.13 23.67 8.75
#